data_AF-A0A2E5WDH7-F1
#
_entry.id   AF-A0A2E5WDH7-F1
#
_cell.length_a   1.000
_cell.length_b   1.000
_cell.length_c   1.000
_cell.angle_alpha   90.00
_cell.angle_beta   90.00
_cell.angle_gamma   90.00
#
_symmetry.space_group_name_H-M   'P 1'
#
loop_
_entity.id
_entity.type
_entity.pdbx_description
1 polymer ?
#
loop_
_entity_poly.entity_id
_entity_poly.type
_entity_poly.pdbx_seq_one_letter_code
_entity_poly.pdbx_strand_id
1 'polypeptide(L)' 'MFLCHVPWIRGNQKRIDEAMLPQRDDKFALLASAIRAFSEAGYDMLGMDHFALPDDELA' A
#
# COMPACT_ATOMS: atom_id res chain seq x y z
N MET A 1 0.14 4.52 9.26
CA MET A 1 0.10 5.17 7.94
C MET A 1 -0.01 4.06 6.89
N PHE A 2 -1.13 3.33 6.80
CA PHE A 2 -1.17 2.10 5.98
C PHE A 2 -2.40 2.14 5.09
N LEU A 3 -2.32 2.79 3.92
CA LEU A 3 -3.45 3.03 2.99
C LEU A 3 -4.39 4.16 3.49
N CYS A 4 -3.79 5.34 3.63
CA CYS A 4 -4.30 6.46 4.44
C CYS A 4 -5.59 7.09 3.89
N HIS A 5 -6.74 6.64 4.38
CA HIS A 5 -7.97 7.43 4.41
C HIS A 5 -7.91 8.38 5.62
N VAL A 6 -7.61 9.65 5.34
CA VAL A 6 -7.47 10.77 6.29
C VAL A 6 -8.33 11.95 5.81
N PRO A 7 -9.67 11.79 5.74
CA PRO A 7 -10.59 12.81 5.22
C PRO A 7 -10.54 14.15 6.00
N TRP A 8 -10.01 14.13 7.24
CA TRP A 8 -9.76 15.33 8.05
C TRP A 8 -8.54 16.13 7.60
N ILE A 9 -7.60 15.52 6.88
CA ILE A 9 -6.42 16.18 6.28
C ILE A 9 -6.64 16.41 4.79
N ARG A 10 -7.21 15.43 4.08
CA ARG A 10 -7.43 15.46 2.62
C ARG A 10 -8.92 15.47 2.31
N GLY A 11 -9.48 16.67 2.17
CA GLY A 11 -10.93 16.86 2.00
C GLY A 11 -11.55 16.14 0.79
N ASN A 12 -10.78 15.85 -0.26
CA ASN A 12 -11.27 15.07 -1.41
C ASN A 12 -11.66 13.63 -1.03
N GLN A 13 -11.08 13.07 0.03
CA GLN A 13 -11.38 11.72 0.49
C GLN A 13 -12.74 11.59 1.18
N LYS A 14 -13.36 12.70 1.62
CA LYS A 14 -14.74 12.68 2.20
C LYS A 14 -15.80 12.18 1.22
N ARG A 15 -15.48 12.14 -0.07
CA ARG A 15 -16.38 11.65 -1.14
C ARG A 15 -16.37 10.13 -1.28
N ILE A 16 -15.46 9.45 -0.59
CA ILE A 16 -15.34 8.00 -0.62
C ILE A 16 -16.32 7.43 0.41
N ASP A 17 -17.13 6.46 -0.01
CA ASP A 17 -17.96 5.69 0.91
C ASP A 17 -17.06 4.81 1.79
N GLU A 18 -17.09 5.05 3.11
CA GLU A 18 -16.29 4.31 4.08
C GLU A 18 -16.65 2.83 4.13
N ALA A 19 -17.89 2.46 3.82
CA ALA A 19 -18.32 1.05 3.78
C ALA A 19 -17.67 0.26 2.64
N MET A 20 -17.18 0.95 1.60
CA MET A 20 -16.49 0.36 0.46
C MET A 20 -14.98 0.25 0.68
N LEU A 21 -14.47 0.78 1.81
CA LEU A 21 -13.05 0.64 2.13
C LEU A 21 -12.75 -0.80 2.57
N PRO A 22 -11.62 -1.38 2.11
CA PRO A 22 -11.22 -2.71 2.53
C PRO A 22 -11.02 -2.76 4.05
N GLN A 23 -11.47 -3.85 4.67
CA GLN A 23 -11.28 -4.06 6.09
C GLN A 23 -9.79 -4.29 6.39
N ARG A 24 -9.43 -4.26 7.67
CA ARG A 24 -8.03 -4.39 8.09
C ARG A 24 -7.40 -5.69 7.58
N ASP A 25 -8.13 -6.80 7.66
CA ASP A 25 -7.62 -8.10 7.24
C ASP A 25 -7.46 -8.17 5.71
N ASP A 26 -8.39 -7.60 4.95
CA ASP A 26 -8.28 -7.46 3.50
C ASP A 26 -7.05 -6.65 3.10
N LYS A 27 -6.76 -5.56 3.83
CA LYS A 27 -5.57 -4.74 3.61
C LYS A 27 -4.28 -5.53 3.84
N PHE A 28 -4.23 -6.40 4.85
CA PHE A 28 -3.09 -7.28 5.08
C PHE A 28 -2.95 -8.35 4.01
N ALA A 29 -4.06 -8.94 3.55
CA ALA A 29 -4.06 -9.92 2.47
C ALA A 29 -3.58 -9.31 1.15
N LEU A 30 -4.01 -8.08 0.85
CA LEU A 30 -3.54 -7.31 -0.31
C LEU A 30 -2.05 -7.00 -0.20
N LEU A 31 -1.59 -6.56 0.98
CA LEU A 31 -0.16 -6.31 1.22
C LEU A 31 0.68 -7.58 1.03
N ALA A 32 0.28 -8.69 1.62
CA ALA A 32 0.98 -9.96 1.46
C ALA A 32 1.05 -10.41 0.00
N SER A 33 -0.04 -10.20 -0.75
CA SER A 33 -0.09 -10.50 -2.19
C SER A 33 0.85 -9.60 -2.99
N ALA A 34 0.89 -8.30 -2.67
CA ALA A 34 1.79 -7.35 -3.29
C ALA A 34 3.26 -7.70 -3.02
N ILE A 35 3.62 -7.98 -1.77
CA ILE A 35 4.98 -8.40 -1.38
C ILE A 35 5.40 -9.60 -2.23
N ARG A 36 4.57 -10.64 -2.30
CA ARG A 36 4.87 -11.82 -3.08
C ARG A 36 5.10 -11.49 -4.56
N ALA A 37 4.18 -10.75 -5.17
CA ALA A 37 4.27 -10.40 -6.59
C ALA A 37 5.51 -9.57 -6.92
N PHE A 38 5.85 -8.59 -6.07
CA PHE A 38 7.01 -7.73 -6.27
C PHE A 38 8.33 -8.46 -6.00
N SER A 39 8.40 -9.30 -4.97
CA SER A 39 9.56 -10.14 -4.72
C SER A 39 9.81 -11.15 -5.86
N GLU A 40 8.75 -11.76 -6.40
CA GLU A 40 8.86 -12.64 -7.58
C GLU A 40 9.34 -11.87 -8.83
N ALA A 41 9.06 -10.57 -8.92
CA ALA A 41 9.54 -9.68 -9.98
C ALA A 41 10.94 -9.08 -9.71
N GLY A 42 11.59 -9.42 -8.60
CA GLY A 42 12.95 -8.99 -8.27
C GLY A 42 13.04 -7.64 -7.54
N TYR A 43 11.94 -7.14 -6.99
CA TYR A 43 11.93 -5.93 -6.18
C TYR A 43 12.17 -6.25 -4.70
N ASP A 44 12.95 -5.39 -4.05
CA ASP A 44 13.17 -5.41 -2.61
C ASP A 44 12.17 -4.51 -1.90
N MET A 45 11.66 -4.99 -0.76
CA MET A 45 10.76 -4.22 0.10
C MET A 45 11.56 -3.35 1.06
N LEU A 46 11.61 -2.04 0.79
CA LEU A 46 12.30 -1.05 1.63
C LEU A 46 11.43 -0.58 2.80
N GLY A 47 10.11 -0.68 2.64
CA GLY A 47 9.12 -0.25 3.62
C GLY A 47 7.77 -0.87 3.33
N MET A 48 6.76 -0.55 4.15
CA MET A 48 5.52 -1.33 4.15
C MET A 48 4.71 -1.23 2.85
N ASP A 49 4.90 -0.20 2.03
CA ASP A 49 4.28 -0.01 0.72
C ASP A 49 5.28 0.46 -0.36
N HIS A 50 6.58 0.36 -0.07
CA HIS A 50 7.65 0.84 -0.92
C HIS A 50 8.53 -0.33 -1.38
N PHE A 51 8.63 -0.48 -2.70
CA PHE A 51 9.40 -1.52 -3.37
C PHE A 51 10.30 -0.86 -4.41
N ALA A 52 11.55 -1.29 -4.50
CA ALA A 52 12.51 -0.80 -5.49
C ALA A 52 13.29 -1.97 -6.08
N LEU A 53 13.81 -1.81 -7.30
CA LEU A 53 14.81 -2.75 -7.80
C LEU A 53 16.14 -2.48 -7.08
N PRO A 54 17.00 -3.50 -6.90
CA PRO A 54 18.28 -3.35 -6.19
C PRO A 54 19.22 -2.29 -6.80
N ASP A 55 19.09 -2.06 -8.11
CA ASP A 55 19.90 -1.10 -8.88
C ASP A 55 19.19 0.26 -9.07
N ASP A 56 18.05 0.48 -8.42
CA ASP A 56 17.34 1.76 -8.47
C ASP A 56 18.05 2.76 -7.54
N GLU A 57 18.29 4.00 -8.01
CA GLU A 57 18.97 5.05 -7.22
C GLU A 57 18.15 5.51 -5.99
N LEU A 58 16.89 5.06 -5.88
CA LEU A 58 15.98 5.29 -4.76
C LEU A 58 15.91 4.12 -3.75
N ALA A 59 16.69 3.04 -3.96
CA ALA A 59 16.80 1.91 -3.04
C ALA A 59 17.46 2.26 -1.69
#